data_AF-H3H9A7-F1
#
_entry.id   AF-H3H9A7-F1
#
_cell.length_a   1.000
_cell.length_b   1.000
_cell.length_c   1.000
_cell.angle_alpha   90.00
_cell.angle_beta   90.00
_cell.angle_gamma   90.00
#
_symmetry.space_group_name_H-M   'P 1'
#
loop_
_entity.id
_entity.type
_entity.pdbx_description
1 polymer ?
#
loop_
_entity_poly.entity_id
_entity_poly.type
_entity_poly.pdbx_seq_one_letter_code
_entity_poly.pdbx_strand_id
1 'polypeptide(L)'
;MSLPVTSWKRFARELHDGRIEQICILSDVERMTCEAEELNQLISEGADALSAKSKKERFDEQGWDSLKASPFYKVLREYKDVLPDDIPAELPQDKGVQHEIDLVPGTKYCVTRQWPLP
;
A
#
# COMPACT_ATOMS: atom_id res chain seq x y z
N MET A 1 -19.85 -36.44 -20.54
CA MET A 1 -19.05 -36.83 -19.35
C MET A 1 -19.11 -35.66 -18.38
N SER A 2 -19.87 -35.76 -17.29
CA SER A 2 -19.86 -34.73 -16.24
C SER A 2 -18.68 -34.99 -15.30
N LEU A 3 -17.97 -33.94 -14.89
CA LEU A 3 -16.98 -34.06 -13.83
C LEU A 3 -17.71 -34.36 -12.50
N PRO A 4 -17.15 -35.23 -11.65
CA PRO A 4 -17.75 -35.50 -10.34
C PRO A 4 -17.71 -34.23 -9.49
N VAL A 5 -18.88 -33.79 -9.03
CA VAL A 5 -18.98 -32.64 -8.12
C VAL A 5 -18.55 -33.08 -6.73
N THR A 6 -17.50 -32.47 -6.20
CA THR A 6 -17.02 -32.69 -4.84
C THR A 6 -17.41 -31.53 -3.94
N SER A 7 -17.68 -31.80 -2.66
CA SER A 7 -17.96 -30.74 -1.68
C SER A 7 -16.68 -29.97 -1.33
N TRP A 8 -16.79 -28.66 -1.07
CA TRP A 8 -15.65 -27.81 -0.66
C TRP A 8 -14.84 -28.38 0.50
N LYS A 9 -15.51 -28.91 1.53
CA LYS A 9 -14.85 -29.53 2.70
C LYS A 9 -13.95 -30.71 2.33
N ARG A 10 -14.37 -31.50 1.33
CA ARG A 10 -13.59 -32.66 0.86
C ARG A 10 -12.43 -32.19 -0.01
N PHE A 11 -12.68 -31.27 -0.93
CA PHE A 11 -11.66 -30.65 -1.77
C PHE A 11 -10.53 -30.04 -0.94
N ALA A 12 -10.85 -29.24 0.08
CA ALA A 12 -9.85 -28.60 0.94
C ALA A 12 -8.99 -29.62 1.71
N ARG A 13 -9.57 -30.73 2.19
CA ARG A 13 -8.82 -31.81 2.83
C ARG A 13 -7.89 -32.52 1.86
N GLU A 14 -8.39 -32.89 0.67
CA GLU A 14 -7.58 -33.58 -0.34
C GLU A 14 -6.45 -32.68 -0.86
N LEU A 15 -6.66 -31.35 -0.93
CA LEU A 15 -5.61 -30.38 -1.23
C LEU A 15 -4.54 -30.33 -0.13
N HIS A 16 -4.96 -30.25 1.13
CA HIS A 16 -4.04 -30.21 2.28
C HIS A 16 -3.22 -31.51 2.41
N ASP A 17 -3.84 -32.65 2.13
CA ASP A 17 -3.20 -33.96 2.18
C ASP A 17 -2.33 -34.26 0.95
N GLY A 18 -2.17 -33.30 0.03
CA GLY A 18 -1.37 -33.44 -1.19
C GLY A 18 -1.93 -34.44 -2.21
N ARG A 19 -3.21 -34.82 -2.09
CA ARG A 19 -3.87 -35.78 -2.98
C ARG A 19 -4.36 -35.17 -4.29
N ILE A 20 -4.34 -33.84 -4.38
CA ILE A 20 -4.70 -33.10 -5.60
C ILE A 20 -3.40 -32.62 -6.25
N GLU A 21 -3.04 -33.25 -7.36
CA GLU A 21 -1.82 -32.91 -8.10
C GLU A 21 -2.01 -31.71 -9.05
N GLN A 22 -3.23 -31.49 -9.53
CA GLN A 22 -3.55 -30.43 -10.50
C GLN A 22 -4.93 -29.83 -10.24
N ILE A 23 -5.02 -28.50 -10.40
CA ILE A 23 -6.26 -27.75 -10.37
C ILE A 23 -6.32 -26.92 -11.65
N CYS A 24 -7.39 -27.09 -12.44
CA CYS A 24 -7.65 -26.26 -13.60
C CYS A 24 -8.78 -25.28 -13.27
N ILE A 25 -8.48 -23.99 -13.34
CA ILE A 25 -9.48 -22.93 -13.25
C ILE A 25 -9.93 -22.62 -14.68
N LEU A 26 -11.20 -22.90 -14.99
CA LEU A 26 -11.79 -22.49 -16.25
C LEU A 26 -12.12 -20.99 -16.13
N SER A 27 -11.15 -20.15 -16.46
CA SER A 27 -11.38 -18.73 -16.66
C SER A 27 -12.07 -18.55 -18.02
N ASP A 28 -13.30 -18.05 -18.00
CA ASP A 28 -13.94 -17.52 -19.19
C ASP A 28 -13.11 -16.31 -19.63
N VAL A 29 -12.30 -16.48 -20.68
CA VAL A 29 -11.32 -15.50 -21.13
C VAL A 29 -12.00 -14.17 -21.44
N GLU A 30 -13.22 -14.20 -21.99
CA GLU A 30 -14.01 -13.00 -22.28
C GLU A 30 -14.42 -12.27 -21.01
N ARG A 31 -14.81 -13.00 -19.95
CA ARG A 31 -15.16 -12.38 -18.67
C ARG A 31 -13.94 -11.79 -17.97
N MET A 32 -12.78 -12.44 -18.09
CA MET A 32 -11.53 -11.97 -17.50
C MET A 32 -11.00 -10.72 -18.21
N THR A 33 -11.18 -10.60 -19.53
CA THR A 33 -10.85 -9.38 -20.27
C THR A 33 -11.77 -8.23 -19.91
N CYS A 34 -13.08 -8.45 -19.76
CA CYS A 34 -14.01 -7.42 -19.31
C CYS A 34 -13.70 -6.97 -17.87
N GLU A 35 -13.48 -7.90 -16.94
CA GLU A 35 -13.11 -7.57 -15.56
C GLU A 35 -11.77 -6.82 -15.49
N ALA A 36 -10.80 -7.15 -16.35
CA ALA A 36 -9.52 -6.45 -16.43
C ALA A 36 -9.66 -5.05 -17.05
N GLU A 37 -10.50 -4.89 -18.07
CA GLU A 37 -10.82 -3.59 -18.66
C GLU A 37 -11.57 -2.69 -17.67
N GLU A 38 -12.56 -3.23 -16.94
CA GLU A 38 -13.27 -2.54 -15.86
C GLU A 38 -12.31 -2.14 -14.73
N LEU A 39 -11.38 -3.00 -14.34
CA LEU A 39 -10.34 -2.67 -13.36
C LEU A 39 -9.40 -1.58 -13.87
N ASN A 40 -8.96 -1.64 -15.14
CA ASN A 40 -8.14 -0.59 -15.75
C ASN A 40 -8.89 0.74 -15.83
N GLN A 41 -10.19 0.70 -16.11
CA GLN A 41 -11.05 1.88 -16.15
C GLN A 41 -11.24 2.47 -14.75
N LEU A 42 -11.46 1.63 -13.73
CA LEU A 42 -11.48 2.05 -12.31
C LEU A 42 -10.14 2.60 -11.82
N ILE A 43 -9.00 2.08 -12.31
CA ILE A 43 -7.67 2.61 -11.99
C ILE A 43 -7.45 3.96 -12.66
N SER A 44 -7.88 4.12 -13.92
CA SER A 44 -7.80 5.38 -14.65
C SER A 44 -8.73 6.45 -14.05
N GLU A 45 -9.97 6.09 -13.75
CA GLU A 45 -10.94 6.95 -13.06
C GLU A 45 -10.52 7.22 -11.61
N GLY A 46 -9.85 6.28 -10.95
CA GLY A 46 -9.24 6.46 -9.64
C GLY A 46 -8.06 7.43 -9.68
N ALA A 47 -7.30 7.46 -10.78
CA ALA A 47 -6.26 8.45 -11.01
C ALA A 47 -6.83 9.86 -11.25
N ASP A 48 -8.01 9.97 -11.86
CA ASP A 48 -8.74 11.24 -12.06
C ASP A 48 -9.56 11.67 -10.82
N ALA A 49 -10.05 10.72 -10.01
CA ALA A 49 -10.77 10.96 -8.74
C ALA A 49 -9.82 11.22 -7.56
N LEU A 50 -8.55 10.79 -7.66
CA LEU A 50 -7.45 11.45 -6.99
C LEU A 50 -7.26 12.79 -7.68
N SER A 51 -8.10 13.77 -7.32
CA SER A 51 -7.88 15.16 -7.71
C SER A 51 -6.38 15.43 -7.68
N ALA A 52 -5.84 15.88 -8.83
CA ALA A 52 -4.44 16.20 -9.06
C ALA A 52 -3.94 17.36 -8.18
N LYS A 53 -4.65 17.63 -7.08
CA LYS A 53 -4.17 18.38 -5.94
C LYS A 53 -2.81 17.85 -5.57
N SER A 54 -1.83 18.73 -5.68
CA SER A 54 -0.51 18.53 -5.14
C SER A 54 -0.60 18.09 -3.68
N LYS A 55 0.44 17.41 -3.19
CA LYS A 55 0.56 17.08 -1.76
C LYS A 55 0.32 18.31 -0.87
N LYS A 56 0.72 19.49 -1.36
CA LYS A 56 0.52 20.78 -0.71
C LYS A 56 -0.95 21.18 -0.63
N GLU A 57 -1.71 21.09 -1.73
CA GLU A 57 -3.14 21.41 -1.72
C GLU A 57 -3.97 20.50 -0.81
N ARG A 58 -3.65 19.20 -0.76
CA ARG A 58 -4.32 18.29 0.18
C ARG A 58 -4.00 18.63 1.63
N PHE A 59 -2.77 19.05 1.89
CA PHE A 59 -2.35 19.50 3.22
C PHE A 59 -3.02 20.82 3.58
N ASP A 60 -3.12 21.80 2.67
CA ASP A 60 -3.76 23.08 2.94
C ASP A 60 -5.27 22.93 3.19
N GLU A 61 -5.95 22.03 2.47
CA GLU A 61 -7.37 21.70 2.69
C GLU A 61 -7.63 20.95 4.00
N GLN A 62 -6.67 20.17 4.49
CA GLN A 62 -6.79 19.39 5.73
C GLN A 62 -5.94 19.96 6.88
N GLY A 63 -5.34 21.13 6.67
CA GLY A 63 -4.31 21.68 7.53
C GLY A 63 -4.87 22.32 8.80
N TRP A 64 -4.02 23.04 9.51
CA TRP A 64 -4.39 23.69 10.79
C TRP A 64 -5.59 24.62 10.68
N ASP A 65 -5.84 25.23 9.52
CA ASP A 65 -6.96 26.14 9.31
C ASP A 65 -8.30 25.42 9.32
N SER A 66 -8.38 24.21 8.73
CA SER A 66 -9.57 23.36 8.78
C SER A 66 -9.86 22.84 10.19
N LEU A 67 -8.83 22.70 11.02
CA LEU A 67 -8.96 22.26 12.41
C LEU A 67 -9.46 23.37 13.35
N LYS A 68 -9.51 24.64 12.95
CA LYS A 68 -9.97 25.76 13.81
C LYS A 68 -11.40 25.59 14.32
N ALA A 69 -12.26 24.91 13.56
CA ALA A 69 -13.63 24.61 13.96
C ALA A 69 -13.73 23.44 14.96
N SER A 70 -12.65 22.67 15.14
CA SER A 70 -12.62 21.54 16.07
C SER A 70 -12.60 22.03 17.52
N PRO A 71 -13.42 21.43 18.41
CA PRO A 71 -13.33 21.67 19.85
C PRO A 71 -11.93 21.40 20.43
N PHE A 72 -11.14 20.57 19.76
CA PHE A 72 -9.80 20.16 20.19
C PHE A 72 -8.67 21.03 19.64
N TYR A 73 -8.97 22.09 18.88
CA TYR A 73 -7.96 22.90 18.20
C TYR A 73 -6.86 23.42 19.15
N LYS A 74 -7.23 23.84 20.37
CA LYS A 74 -6.27 24.30 21.39
C LYS A 74 -5.25 23.23 21.74
N VAL A 75 -5.71 22.01 22.00
CA VAL A 75 -4.85 20.87 22.32
C VAL A 75 -3.98 20.52 21.13
N LEU A 76 -4.55 20.42 19.93
CA LEU A 76 -3.79 20.07 18.73
C LEU A 76 -2.65 21.08 18.46
N ARG A 77 -2.91 22.38 18.69
CA ARG A 77 -1.91 23.44 18.51
C ARG A 77 -0.72 23.32 19.46
N GLU A 78 -0.90 22.71 20.63
CA GLU A 78 0.20 22.44 21.58
C GLU A 78 1.20 21.41 21.01
N TYR A 79 0.78 20.56 20.08
CA TYR A 79 1.60 19.51 19.44
C TYR A 79 2.04 19.88 18.01
N LYS A 80 2.07 21.18 17.67
CA LYS A 80 2.46 21.63 16.33
C LYS A 80 3.90 21.23 15.96
N ASP A 81 4.78 21.13 16.94
CA ASP A 81 6.16 20.69 16.80
C ASP A 81 6.29 19.20 16.44
N VAL A 82 5.34 18.36 16.89
CA VAL A 82 5.27 16.93 16.56
C VAL A 82 4.67 16.68 15.18
N LEU A 83 3.77 17.58 14.74
CA LEU A 83 3.08 17.51 13.46
C LEU A 83 3.43 18.75 12.61
N PRO A 84 4.68 18.88 12.13
CA PRO A 84 5.11 20.03 11.37
C PRO A 84 4.42 20.09 10.00
N ASP A 85 4.24 21.32 9.50
CA ASP A 85 3.58 21.60 8.21
C ASP A 85 4.41 21.08 7.02
N ASP A 86 5.73 21.16 7.16
CA ASP A 86 6.70 20.69 6.17
C ASP A 86 7.70 19.76 6.85
N ILE A 87 8.23 18.80 6.09
CA ILE A 87 9.34 17.97 6.57
C ILE A 87 10.58 18.88 6.64
N PRO A 88 11.18 19.07 7.83
CA PRO A 88 12.37 19.90 7.94
C PRO A 88 13.52 19.27 7.14
N ALA A 89 14.34 20.11 6.51
CA ALA A 89 15.55 19.66 5.81
C ALA A 89 16.63 19.16 6.79
N GLU A 90 16.55 19.60 8.03
CA GLU A 90 17.45 19.21 9.11
C GLU A 90 16.96 17.90 9.74
N LEU A 91 17.91 17.05 10.12
CA LEU A 91 17.59 15.82 10.86
C LEU A 91 17.01 16.18 12.24
N PRO A 92 16.08 15.38 12.76
CA PRO A 92 15.59 15.55 14.13
C PRO A 92 16.76 15.53 15.11
N GLN A 93 16.62 16.28 16.22
CA GLN A 93 17.59 16.21 17.30
C GLN A 93 17.79 14.77 17.75
N ASP A 94 19.04 14.36 17.93
CA ASP A 94 19.36 13.03 18.45
C ASP A 94 18.76 12.87 19.85
N LYS A 95 17.83 11.92 19.99
CA LYS A 95 17.17 11.58 21.26
C LYS A 95 17.86 10.44 22.00
N GLY A 96 19.07 10.06 21.57
CA GLY A 96 19.87 8.99 22.16
C GLY A 96 19.41 7.58 21.77
N VAL A 97 18.49 7.47 20.81
CA VAL A 97 18.04 6.18 20.23
C VAL A 97 18.55 6.12 18.81
N GLN A 98 19.69 5.46 18.63
CA GLN A 98 20.29 5.22 17.31
C GLN A 98 19.87 3.84 16.81
N HIS A 99 19.43 3.76 15.55
CA HIS A 99 19.19 2.47 14.92
C HIS A 99 20.52 1.89 14.45
N GLU A 100 20.87 0.73 14.97
CA GLU A 100 22.01 -0.07 14.52
C GLU A 100 21.48 -1.24 13.69
N ILE A 101 22.14 -1.51 12.56
CA ILE A 101 21.83 -2.67 11.72
C ILE A 101 22.95 -3.68 11.92
N ASP A 102 22.67 -4.73 12.68
CA ASP A 102 23.60 -5.83 12.86
C ASP A 102 23.73 -6.64 11.57
N LEU A 103 24.91 -6.61 10.98
CA LEU A 103 25.24 -7.45 9.84
C LEU A 103 25.86 -8.75 10.32
N VAL A 104 25.47 -9.86 9.69
CA VAL A 104 26.12 -11.14 9.93
C VAL A 104 27.59 -11.03 9.49
N PRO A 105 28.57 -11.47 10.29
CA PRO A 105 29.97 -11.47 9.88
C PRO A 105 30.16 -12.19 8.54
N GLY A 106 30.74 -11.50 7.56
CA GLY A 106 30.91 -12.01 6.19
C GLY A 106 29.83 -11.58 5.20
N THR A 107 28.79 -10.83 5.63
CA THR A 107 27.85 -10.18 4.71
C THR A 107 28.59 -9.18 3.82
N LYS A 108 28.32 -9.27 2.51
CA LYS A 108 28.83 -8.32 1.51
C LYS A 108 27.74 -7.32 1.19
N TYR A 109 28.13 -6.08 0.91
CA TYR A 109 27.22 -5.07 0.40
C TYR A 109 26.82 -5.38 -1.04
N CYS A 110 25.55 -5.16 -1.37
CA CYS A 110 25.04 -5.26 -2.74
C CYS A 110 25.03 -3.86 -3.37
N VAL A 111 25.43 -3.76 -4.64
CA VAL A 111 25.33 -2.52 -5.42
C VAL A 111 24.35 -2.76 -6.56
N THR A 112 23.31 -1.92 -6.63
CA THR A 112 22.32 -1.94 -7.70
C THR A 112 22.44 -0.67 -8.53
N ARG A 113 22.34 -0.77 -9.86
CA ARG A 113 22.29 0.43 -10.73
C ARG A 113 20.93 1.11 -10.57
N GLN A 114 20.94 2.43 -10.41
CA GLN A 114 19.72 3.22 -10.43
C GLN A 114 19.09 3.18 -11.82
N TRP A 115 17.77 3.04 -11.89
CA TRP A 115 17.04 3.18 -13.15
C TRP A 115 17.20 4.61 -13.70
N PRO A 116 17.19 4.81 -15.03
CA PRO A 116 17.17 6.15 -15.59
C PRO A 116 15.96 6.91 -15.02
N LEU A 117 16.20 8.09 -14.46
CA LEU A 117 15.11 8.99 -14.08
C LEU A 117 14.52 9.61 -15.36
N PRO A 118 13.19 9.75 -15.46
CA PRO A 118 12.55 10.49 -16.55
C PRO A 118 12.91 11.98 -16.54
#